data_AF-A0A2D4S7Z0-F1
#
_entry.id   AF-A0A2D4S7Z0-F1
#
_cell.length_a   1.000
_cell.length_b   1.000
_cell.length_c   1.000
_cell.angle_alpha   90.00
_cell.angle_beta   90.00
_cell.angle_gamma   90.00
#
_symmetry.space_group_name_H-M   'P 1'
#
loop_
_entity.id
_entity.type
_entity.pdbx_description
1 polymer ?
#
loop_
_entity_poly.entity_id
_entity_poly.type
_entity_poly.pdbx_seq_one_letter_code
_entity_poly.pdbx_strand_id
1 'polypeptide(L)' 'MPCGPYRIFLEFRVRCVRCKRCKKVKRERLDFLSDSPFYTKRFAYYVGRRCRNETVSTVAKELHLDWDSVKALDNWTSST' A
#
# COMPACT_ATOMS: atom_id res chain seq x y z
N MET A 1 8.76 -5.77 -12.07
CA MET A 1 7.97 -4.87 -12.93
C MET A 1 8.30 -3.45 -12.53
N PRO A 2 8.59 -2.54 -13.49
CA PRO A 2 8.94 -1.17 -13.15
C PRO A 2 7.76 -0.52 -12.43
N CYS A 3 8.00 0.17 -11.32
CA CYS A 3 7.02 1.06 -10.73
C CYS A 3 6.80 2.19 -11.74
N GLY A 4 5.55 2.34 -12.18
CA GLY A 4 5.24 3.02 -13.44
C GLY A 4 5.49 4.54 -13.38
N PRO A 5 5.88 5.15 -14.50
CA PRO A 5 5.80 6.60 -14.70
C PRO A 5 4.34 7.10 -14.79
N TYR A 6 3.37 6.18 -14.80
CA TYR A 6 1.95 6.49 -15.01
C TYR A 6 1.24 6.80 -13.69
N ARG A 7 0.74 8.02 -13.56
CA ARG A 7 -0.16 8.42 -12.49
C ARG A 7 -1.59 8.00 -12.87
N ILE A 8 -2.14 7.03 -12.15
CA ILE A 8 -3.51 6.56 -12.33
C ILE A 8 -4.38 7.27 -11.28
N PHE A 9 -5.44 7.94 -11.73
CA PHE A 9 -6.41 8.59 -10.85
C PHE A 9 -7.74 7.83 -10.90
N LEU A 10 -8.37 7.64 -9.75
CA LEU A 10 -9.70 7.04 -9.64
C LEU A 10 -10.66 8.10 -9.09
N GLU A 11 -11.63 8.53 -9.89
CA GLU A 11 -12.67 9.45 -9.45
C GLU A 11 -13.91 8.69 -8.99
N PHE A 12 -14.35 8.93 -7.76
CA PHE A 12 -15.55 8.35 -7.18
C PHE A 12 -16.10 9.29 -6.10
N ARG A 13 -17.41 9.19 -5.83
CA ARG A 13 -18.04 9.96 -4.77
C ARG A 13 -17.79 9.30 -3.42
N VAL A 14 -17.26 10.08 -2.48
CA VAL A 14 -17.04 9.62 -1.10
C VAL A 14 -18.06 10.24 -0.16
N ARG A 15 -18.84 9.41 0.52
CA ARG A 15 -19.81 9.87 1.51
C ARG A 15 -19.12 10.21 2.84
N CYS A 16 -19.48 11.37 3.38
CA CYS A 16 -19.08 11.81 4.72
C CYS A 16 -20.33 11.98 5.58
N VAL A 17 -20.37 11.36 6.77
CA VAL A 17 -21.50 11.43 7.70
C VAL A 17 -21.07 12.18 8.96
N ARG A 18 -21.87 13.19 9.36
CA ARG A 18 -21.69 13.86 10.64
C ARG A 18 -22.28 13.02 11.77
N CYS A 19 -21.42 12.48 12.61
CA CYS A 19 -21.80 11.66 13.75
C CYS A 19 -22.40 12.54 14.86
N LYS A 20 -23.70 12.41 15.14
CA LYS A 20 -24.37 13.19 16.20
C LYS A 20 -23.78 12.90 17.60
N ARG A 21 -23.37 11.66 17.87
CA ARG A 21 -22.84 11.22 19.17
C ARG A 21 -21.41 11.69 19.43
N CYS A 22 -20.55 11.61 18.42
CA CYS A 22 -19.12 11.89 18.54
C CYS A 22 -18.72 13.28 18.02
N LYS A 23 -19.66 14.04 17.45
CA LYS A 23 -19.48 15.38 16.84
C LYS A 23 -18.40 15.47 15.74
N LYS A 24 -17.85 14.34 15.31
CA LYS A 24 -16.85 14.20 14.24
C LYS A 24 -17.51 13.86 12.91
N VAL A 25 -16.84 14.18 11.80
CA VAL A 25 -17.21 13.72 10.46
C VAL A 25 -16.50 12.39 10.23
N LYS A 26 -17.27 11.35 9.89
CA LYS A 26 -16.74 10.04 9.50
C LYS A 26 -16.87 9.90 7.99
N ARG A 27 -15.76 9.56 7.33
CA ARG A 27 -15.73 9.20 5.91
C ARG A 27 -16.04 7.71 5.77
N GLU A 28 -16.78 7.33 4.73
CA GLU A 28 -16.99 5.91 4.42
C GLU A 28 -15.65 5.21 4.14
N ARG A 29 -15.52 3.97 4.59
CA ARG A 29 -14.37 3.12 4.26
C ARG A 29 -14.68 2.38 2.96
N LEU A 30 -13.71 2.33 2.06
CA LEU A 30 -13.86 1.69 0.76
C LEU A 30 -12.98 0.45 0.75
N ASP A 31 -13.60 -0.71 0.95
CA ASP A 31 -12.87 -1.98 1.15
C ASP A 31 -12.11 -2.45 -0.11
N PHE A 32 -12.48 -1.91 -1.29
CA PHE A 32 -11.77 -2.18 -2.53
C PHE A 32 -10.50 -1.33 -2.69
N LEU A 33 -10.35 -0.23 -1.93
CA LEU A 33 -9.14 0.57 -1.94
C LEU A 33 -8.07 -0.08 -1.06
N SER A 34 -6.86 -0.14 -1.59
CA SER A 34 -5.68 -0.55 -0.84
C SER A 34 -5.38 0.51 0.23
N ASP A 35 -5.04 0.09 1.45
CA ASP A 35 -4.58 1.00 2.52
C ASP A 35 -3.27 1.73 2.14
N SER A 36 -2.53 1.25 1.12
CA SER A 36 -1.34 1.89 0.55
C SER A 36 -1.64 2.48 -0.85
N PRO A 37 -1.57 3.80 -1.04
CA PRO A 37 -1.84 4.43 -2.33
C PRO A 37 -0.70 4.27 -3.34
N PHE A 38 0.52 3.98 -2.89
CA PHE A 38 1.72 3.97 -3.74
C PHE A 38 2.01 2.61 -4.39
N TYR A 39 1.54 1.53 -3.78
CA TYR A 39 1.91 0.17 -4.18
C TYR A 39 0.66 -0.69 -4.41
N THR A 40 0.74 -1.54 -5.43
CA THR A 40 -0.31 -2.53 -5.71
C THR A 40 -0.11 -3.77 -4.85
N LYS A 41 -1.19 -4.49 -4.53
CA LYS A 41 -1.11 -5.79 -3.82
C LYS A 41 -0.16 -6.77 -4.54
N ARG A 42 -0.19 -6.80 -5.88
CA ARG A 42 0.70 -7.66 -6.69
C ARG A 42 2.18 -7.32 -6.48
N PHE A 43 2.50 -6.04 -6.35
CA PHE A 43 3.86 -5.60 -6.06
C PHE A 43 4.30 -5.99 -4.65
N ALA A 44 3.43 -5.83 -3.65
CA ALA A 44 3.70 -6.28 -2.29
C ALA A 44 4.00 -7.80 -2.24
N TYR A 45 3.18 -8.63 -2.87
CA TYR A 45 3.45 -10.08 -2.97
C TYR A 45 4.77 -10.43 -3.65
N TYR A 46 5.15 -9.68 -4.68
CA TYR A 46 6.45 -9.85 -5.35
C TYR A 46 7.60 -9.54 -4.39
N VAL A 47 7.52 -8.43 -3.66
CA VAL A 47 8.53 -8.03 -2.68
C VAL A 47 8.64 -9.06 -1.56
N GLY A 48 7.52 -9.49 -0.96
CA GLY A 48 7.55 -10.49 0.11
C GLY A 48 8.15 -11.84 -0.32
N ARG A 49 7.92 -12.27 -1.57
CA ARG A 49 8.59 -13.47 -2.12
C ARG A 49 10.11 -13.29 -2.27
N ARG A 50 10.58 -12.09 -2.63
CA ARG A 50 12.03 -11.79 -2.73
C ARG A 50 12.68 -11.72 -1.35
N CYS A 51 12.04 -11.08 -0.38
CA CYS A 51 12.53 -10.98 1.00
C CYS A 51 12.68 -12.34 1.71
N ARG A 52 11.98 -13.40 1.26
CA ARG A 52 12.19 -14.77 1.76
C ARG A 52 13.48 -15.43 1.27
N ASN A 53 13.98 -15.02 0.11
CA ASN A 53 15.15 -15.61 -0.54
C ASN A 53 16.41 -14.75 -0.36
N GLU A 54 16.26 -13.44 -0.14
CA GLU A 54 17.33 -12.45 -0.09
C GLU A 54 17.09 -11.44 1.04
N THR A 55 18.13 -10.71 1.44
CA THR A 55 18.00 -9.70 2.49
C THR A 55 17.20 -8.48 2.02
N VAL A 56 16.43 -7.87 2.93
CA VAL A 56 15.63 -6.65 2.67
C VAL A 56 16.49 -5.54 2.05
N SER A 57 17.75 -5.41 2.47
CA SER A 57 18.69 -4.42 1.94
C SER A 57 19.11 -4.67 0.49
N THR A 58 19.24 -5.94 0.08
CA THR A 58 19.52 -6.30 -1.31
C THR A 58 18.31 -5.98 -2.19
N VAL A 59 17.12 -6.39 -1.73
CA VAL A 59 15.86 -6.15 -2.43
C VAL A 59 15.58 -4.64 -2.59
N ALA A 60 15.89 -3.84 -1.58
CA ALA A 60 15.79 -2.38 -1.63
C ALA A 60 16.69 -1.77 -2.71
N LYS A 61 17.95 -2.21 -2.78
CA LYS A 61 18.90 -1.75 -3.81
C LYS A 61 18.45 -2.11 -5.22
N GLU A 62 17.96 -3.34 -5.42
CA GLU A 62 17.47 -3.81 -6.72
C GLU A 62 16.22 -3.07 -7.20
N LEU A 63 15.30 -2.77 -6.29
CA LEU A 63 14.04 -2.11 -6.62
C LEU A 63 14.14 -0.58 -6.59
N HIS A 64 15.32 -0.04 -6.24
CA HIS A 64 15.54 1.39 -6.02
C HIS A 64 14.52 2.00 -5.04
N LEU A 65 14.22 1.25 -3.97
CA LEU A 65 13.33 1.66 -2.90
C LEU A 65 14.12 1.89 -1.63
N ASP A 66 13.58 2.72 -0.75
CA ASP A 66 14.12 2.86 0.59
C ASP A 66 13.89 1.58 1.41
N TRP A 67 14.82 1.28 2.31
CA TRP A 67 14.77 0.09 3.14
C TRP A 67 13.47 0.01 3.98
N ASP A 68 13.01 1.13 4.54
CA ASP A 68 11.78 1.18 5.32
C ASP A 68 10.55 0.89 4.46
N SER A 69 10.57 1.32 3.19
CA SER A 69 9.49 1.03 2.24
C SER A 69 9.39 -0.47 1.92
N VAL A 70 10.52 -1.14 1.74
CA VAL A 70 10.55 -2.60 1.50
C VAL A 70 10.09 -3.36 2.74
N LYS A 71 10.53 -2.93 3.93
CA LYS A 71 10.11 -3.53 5.19
C LYS A 71 8.61 -3.37 5.44
N ALA A 72 8.04 -2.21 5.12
CA ALA A 72 6.60 -1.98 5.22
C ALA A 72 5.80 -2.91 4.28
N LEU A 73 6.30 -3.13 3.05
CA LEU A 73 5.68 -4.03 2.08
C LEU A 73 5.75 -5.50 2.51
N ASP A 74 6.86 -5.93 3.11
CA ASP A 74 7.03 -7.29 3.62
C ASP A 74 6.05 -7.59 4.78
N ASN A 75 5.93 -6.65 5.73
CA ASN A 75 4.97 -6.75 6.83
C ASN A 75 3.51 -6.82 6.34
N TRP A 76 3.19 -6.08 5.28
CA TRP A 76 1.87 -6.11 4.66
C TRP A 76 1.47 -7.49 4.16
N THR A 77 2.43 -8.22 3.56
CA THR A 77 2.17 -9.58 3.07
C THR A 77 2.05 -10.62 4.17
N SER A 78 2.59 -10.35 5.37
CA SER A 78 2.53 -11.25 6.52
C SER A 78 1.24 -11.11 7.35
N SER A 79 0.45 -10.07 7.07
CA SER A 79 -0.78 -9.73 7.81
C SER A 79 -2.07 -10.16 7.11
N THR A 80 -1.97 -10.80 5.93
CA THR A 80 -3.09 -11.36 5.15
C THR A 80 -3.00 -12.87 5.17
#